data_AF-U1WXF3-F1
#
_entry.id   AF-U1WXF3-F1
#
_cell.length_a   1.000
_cell.length_b   1.000
_cell.length_c   1.000
_cell.angle_alpha   90.00
_cell.angle_beta   90.00
_cell.angle_gamma   90.00
#
_symmetry.space_group_name_H-M   'P 1'
#
loop_
_entity.id
_entity.type
_entity.pdbx_description
1 polymer ?
#
loop_
_entity_poly.entity_id
_entity_poly.type
_entity_poly.pdbx_seq_one_letter_code
_entity_poly.pdbx_strand_id
1 'polypeptide(L)' 'MSIIRQGSLFSIQDLYDLEPTQRFEAIFSTIDIEPILFSLSKKTNHSYLKN' A
#
# COMPACT_ATOMS: atom_id res chain seq x y z
N MET A 1 -16.06 -13.03 15.51
CA MET A 1 -15.89 -11.97 14.49
C MET A 1 -14.56 -11.27 14.76
N SER A 2 -13.49 -11.68 14.08
CA SER A 2 -12.17 -11.06 14.28
C SER A 2 -12.12 -9.75 13.51
N ILE A 3 -12.34 -8.64 14.21
CA ILE A 3 -12.01 -7.31 13.69
C ILE A 3 -10.50 -7.27 13.61
N ILE A 4 -9.94 -7.30 12.40
CA ILE A 4 -8.53 -7.04 12.16
C ILE A 4 -8.31 -5.58 12.56
N ARG A 5 -7.80 -5.35 13.77
CA ARG A 5 -7.36 -4.03 14.21
C ARG A 5 -5.99 -3.80 13.61
N GLN A 6 -5.94 -3.29 12.39
CA GLN A 6 -4.71 -2.62 11.94
C GLN A 6 -4.50 -1.46 12.93
N GLY A 7 -3.33 -1.44 13.58
CA GLY A 7 -2.96 -0.30 14.41
C GLY A 7 -3.04 0.96 13.55
N SER A 8 -3.61 2.04 14.09
CA SER A 8 -3.68 3.31 13.35
C SER A 8 -2.26 3.72 12.97
N LEU A 9 -1.99 3.79 11.68
CA LEU A 9 -0.66 4.16 11.17
C LEU A 9 -0.36 5.64 11.44
N PHE A 10 -1.42 6.46 11.49
CA PHE A 10 -1.39 7.88 11.81
C PHE A 10 -2.67 8.27 12.55
N SER A 11 -2.64 9.35 13.32
CA SER A 11 -3.85 10.10 13.65
C SER A 11 -4.20 11.06 12.52
N ILE A 12 -5.46 11.52 12.49
CA ILE A 12 -5.89 12.55 11.53
C ILE A 12 -5.10 13.85 11.72
N GLN A 13 -4.73 14.19 12.96
CA GLN A 13 -3.97 15.40 13.26
C GLN A 13 -2.56 15.31 12.66
N ASP A 14 -1.88 14.16 12.79
CA ASP A 14 -0.55 13.96 12.21
C ASP A 14 -0.53 14.19 10.69
N LEU A 15 -1.63 13.90 10.00
CA LEU A 15 -1.77 14.15 8.56
C LEU A 15 -2.06 15.62 8.23
N TYR A 16 -2.78 16.35 9.09
CA TYR A 16 -3.05 17.77 8.89
C TYR A 16 -1.84 18.66 9.17
N ASP A 17 -0.95 18.20 10.06
CA ASP A 17 0.29 18.90 10.41
C ASP A 17 1.37 18.78 9.33
N LEU A 18 1.21 17.85 8.37
CA LEU A 18 2.09 17.69 7.21
C LEU A 18 1.69 18.60 6.04
N GLU A 19 2.71 19.08 5.32
CA GLU A 19 2.51 19.75 4.04
C GLU A 19 1.76 18.83 3.06
N PRO A 20 0.84 19.36 2.21
CA PRO A 20 0.02 18.54 1.33
C PRO A 20 0.80 17.53 0.47
N THR A 21 2.01 17.88 0.03
CA THR A 21 2.91 17.01 -0.74
C THR A 21 3.46 15.86 0.09
N GLN A 22 3.70 16.07 1.38
CA GLN A 22 4.26 15.07 2.30
C GLN A 22 3.21 14.11 2.85
N ARG A 23 1.92 14.47 2.82
CA ARG A 23 0.82 13.59 3.28
C ARG A 23 0.75 12.30 2.49
N PHE A 24 0.83 12.40 1.16
CA PHE A 24 0.78 11.23 0.29
C PHE A 24 2.01 10.35 0.48
N GLU A 25 3.19 10.95 0.59
CA GLU A 25 4.45 10.25 0.92
C GLU A 25 4.34 9.47 2.23
N ALA A 26 3.87 10.12 3.31
CA ALA A 26 3.69 9.49 4.60
C ALA A 26 2.74 8.28 4.51
N ILE A 27 1.58 8.44 3.87
CA ILE A 27 0.61 7.36 3.67
C ILE A 27 1.22 6.20 2.89
N PHE A 28 1.84 6.45 1.73
CA PHE A 28 2.40 5.39 0.89
C PHE A 28 3.59 4.67 1.54
N SER A 29 4.40 5.36 2.34
CA SER A 29 5.54 4.75 3.04
C SER A 29 5.13 3.64 4.02
N THR A 30 3.89 3.66 4.50
CA THR A 30 3.36 2.65 5.42
C THR A 30 2.69 1.47 4.74
N ILE A 31 2.45 1.56 3.44
CA ILE A 31 1.83 0.50 2.65
C ILE A 31 2.97 -0.30 2.01
N ASP A 32 3.19 -1.53 2.47
CA ASP A 32 4.08 -2.45 1.78
C ASP A 32 3.41 -2.94 0.48
N ILE A 33 3.76 -2.32 -0.64
CA ILE A 33 3.21 -2.63 -1.97
C ILE A 33 3.93 -3.78 -2.68
N GLU A 34 5.11 -4.19 -2.20
CA GLU A 34 5.93 -5.24 -2.85
C GLU A 34 5.17 -6.57 -3.02
N PRO A 35 4.44 -7.08 -1.99
CA PRO A 35 3.64 -8.30 -2.14
C PRO A 35 2.56 -8.19 -3.22
N ILE A 36 1.96 -7.01 -3.38
CA ILE A 36 0.93 -6.75 -4.39
C ILE A 36 1.57 -6.76 -5.77
N LEU A 37 2.68 -6.04 -5.95
CA LEU A 37 3.43 -5.99 -7.21
C LEU A 37 3.93 -7.39 -7.62
N PHE A 38 4.45 -8.17 -6.68
CA PHE A 38 4.84 -9.55 -6.89
C PHE A 38 3.65 -10.43 -7.34
N SER A 39 2.48 -10.28 -6.70
CA SER A 39 1.28 -11.04 -7.09
C SER A 39 0.79 -10.70 -8.50
N LEU A 40 0.90 -9.43 -8.92
CA LEU A 40 0.51 -8.95 -10.24
C LEU A 40 1.51 -9.38 -11.33
N SER A 41 2.82 -9.38 -11.03
CA SER A 41 3.85 -9.81 -11.98
C SER A 41 3.77 -11.31 -12.30
N LYS A 42 3.28 -12.14 -11.39
CA LYS A 42 2.98 -13.56 -11.70
C LYS A 42 1.87 -13.73 -12.73
N LYS A 43 0.96 -12.76 -12.86
CA LYS A 43 -0.14 -12.79 -13.84
C LYS A 43 0.30 -12.39 -15.25
N THR A 44 1.37 -11.62 -15.41
CA THR A 44 1.86 -11.21 -16.74
C THR A 44 2.64 -12.33 -17.42
N ASN A 45 3.46 -13.10 -16.68
CA ASN A 45 4.23 -14.21 -17.24
C ASN A 45 3.41 -15.45 -17.63
N HIS A 46 2.17 -15.59 -17.15
CA HIS A 46 1.29 -16.69 -17.58
C HIS A 46 0.70 -16.46 -18.98
N SER A 47 0.71 -15.22 -19.48
CA SER A 47 0.13 -14.86 -20.78
C SER A 47 1.11 -14.99 -21.95
N TYR A 48 2.42 -15.07 -21.69
CA TYR A 48 3.48 -15.13 -22.71
C TYR A 48 4.04 -16.54 -22.96
N LEU A 49 3.56 -17.57 -22.25
CA LEU A 49 3.98 -18.98 -22.44
C LEU A 49 2.92 -19.81 -23.17
N LYS A 50 2.06 -19.17 -23.97
CA LYS A 50 0.96 -19.82 -24.72
C LYS A 50 0.98 -19.56 -26.22
N ASN A 51 2.15 -19.23 -26.78
CA ASN A 51 2.38 -19.15 -28.23
C ASN A 51 3.48 -20.14 -28.63
#